data_AF-A0A923X5V0-F1
#
_entry.id   AF-A0A923X5V0-F1
#
_cell.length_a   1.000
_cell.length_b   1.000
_cell.length_c   1.000
_cell.angle_alpha   90.00
_cell.angle_beta   90.00
_cell.angle_gamma   90.00
#
_symmetry.space_group_name_H-M   'P 1'
#
loop_
_entity.id
_entity.type
_entity.pdbx_description
1 polymer ?
#
loop_
_entity_poly.entity_id
_entity_poly.type
_entity_poly.pdbx_seq_one_letter_code
_entity_poly.pdbx_strand_id
1 'polypeptide(L)'
;MILAQTRFMGQMQTPLDLTYLADTVLVMRFFEAFGQIKKAISVIKKRSGAHEKSLRELRIGQGGVIVGPVLKYFSGIFSGIRKYVGSTDKLMDNPLDA
;
A
#
# COMPACT_ATOMS: atom_id res chain seq x y z
N MET A 1 -16.00 -11.36 3.67
CA MET A 1 -16.40 -9.98 4.07
C MET A 1 -15.30 -9.01 3.66
N ILE A 2 -15.61 -7.91 2.98
CA ILE A 2 -14.65 -6.85 2.62
C ILE A 2 -14.88 -5.70 3.61
N LEU A 3 -13.87 -5.35 4.40
CA LEU A 3 -13.91 -4.23 5.34
C LEU A 3 -12.93 -3.15 4.87
N ALA A 4 -13.38 -1.90 4.76
CA ALA A 4 -12.55 -0.75 4.43
C ALA A 4 -12.31 0.10 5.69
N GLN A 5 -11.05 0.39 6.00
CA GLN A 5 -10.68 1.31 7.09
C GLN A 5 -10.39 2.71 6.52
N THR A 6 -11.05 3.73 7.04
CA THR A 6 -11.11 5.08 6.43
C THR A 6 -10.14 6.12 7.04
N ARG A 7 -9.03 5.75 7.69
CA ARG A 7 -8.15 6.74 8.35
C ARG A 7 -6.78 6.93 7.69
N PHE A 8 -6.49 8.20 7.47
CA PHE A 8 -5.28 8.80 6.89
C PHE A 8 -4.45 9.39 8.05
N MET A 9 -3.25 8.85 8.29
CA MET A 9 -2.18 9.42 9.12
C MET A 9 -2.42 9.53 10.65
N GLY A 10 -1.43 9.04 11.44
CA GLY A 10 -1.29 9.36 12.86
C GLY A 10 -2.19 8.57 13.82
N GLN A 11 -1.60 7.58 14.49
CA GLN A 11 -2.14 6.73 15.58
C GLN A 11 -3.28 5.77 15.22
N MET A 12 -2.95 4.47 15.28
CA MET A 12 -3.89 3.35 15.22
C MET A 12 -4.61 3.20 16.57
N GLN A 13 -5.58 4.07 16.85
CA GLN A 13 -6.57 3.80 17.89
C GLN A 13 -7.96 3.92 17.28
N THR A 14 -8.42 2.82 16.68
CA THR A 14 -9.85 2.54 16.56
C THR A 14 -10.31 1.97 17.90
N PRO A 15 -11.39 2.50 18.52
CA PRO A 15 -11.92 1.96 19.79
C PRO A 15 -12.26 0.47 19.72
N LEU A 16 -12.49 -0.04 18.49
CA LEU A 16 -12.68 -1.45 18.19
C LEU A 16 -11.97 -1.76 16.87
N ASP A 17 -10.87 -2.51 16.92
CA ASP A 17 -10.25 -3.06 15.71
C ASP A 17 -11.08 -4.25 15.23
N LEU A 18 -11.85 -4.11 14.13
CA LEU A 18 -12.66 -5.20 13.55
C LEU A 18 -11.86 -6.13 12.62
N THR A 19 -10.56 -5.87 12.43
CA THR A 19 -9.68 -6.60 11.52
C THR A 19 -9.53 -8.08 11.92
N TYR A 20 -9.80 -8.44 13.18
CA TYR A 20 -9.80 -9.83 13.64
C TYR A 20 -10.91 -10.67 12.99
N LEU A 21 -12.06 -10.07 12.65
CA LEU A 21 -13.17 -10.76 11.98
C LEU A 21 -12.95 -10.95 10.47
N ALA A 22 -12.03 -10.21 9.86
CA ALA A 22 -11.77 -10.29 8.42
C ALA A 22 -10.97 -11.55 8.05
N ASP A 23 -11.34 -12.20 6.95
CA ASP A 23 -10.54 -13.29 6.38
C ASP A 23 -9.30 -12.75 5.64
N THR A 24 -9.43 -11.59 4.99
CA THR A 24 -8.36 -10.92 4.26
C THR A 24 -8.36 -9.43 4.59
N VAL A 25 -7.16 -8.88 4.77
CA VAL A 25 -6.96 -7.47 5.11
C VAL A 25 -5.95 -6.89 4.15
N LEU A 26 -6.42 -5.96 3.32
CA LEU A 26 -5.60 -5.17 2.42
C LEU A 26 -5.34 -3.81 3.05
N VAL A 27 -4.11 -3.35 2.95
CA VAL A 27 -3.71 -2.02 3.39
C VAL A 27 -3.21 -1.24 2.21
N MET A 28 -3.86 -0.10 1.95
CA MET A 28 -3.43 0.88 0.96
C MET A 28 -2.85 2.09 1.67
N ARG A 29 -1.71 2.59 1.22
CA ARG A 29 -1.02 3.73 1.83
C ARG A 29 -0.41 4.64 0.79
N PHE A 30 -0.40 5.92 1.07
CA PHE A 30 0.36 6.89 0.28
C PHE A 30 1.83 6.91 0.72
N PHE A 31 2.70 7.23 -0.22
CA PHE A 31 4.10 7.50 0.03
C PHE A 31 4.59 8.59 -0.91
N GLU A 32 5.61 9.32 -0.48
CA GLU A 32 6.30 10.30 -1.32
C GLU A 32 7.52 9.66 -1.97
N ALA A 33 7.67 9.85 -3.27
CA ALA A 33 8.91 9.56 -3.99
C ALA A 33 9.11 10.62 -5.07
N PHE A 34 10.31 11.21 -5.11
CA PHE A 34 10.69 12.22 -6.11
C PHE A 34 9.67 13.38 -6.26
N GLY A 35 9.16 13.89 -5.14
CA GLY A 35 8.18 15.00 -5.12
C GLY A 35 6.78 14.60 -5.57
N GLN A 36 6.50 13.30 -5.76
CA GLN A 36 5.19 12.79 -6.14
C GLN A 36 4.58 11.92 -5.04
N ILE A 37 3.29 12.11 -4.82
CA ILE A 37 2.50 11.26 -3.93
C ILE A 37 1.98 10.05 -4.71
N LYS A 38 2.49 8.87 -4.36
CA LYS A 38 2.14 7.57 -4.97
C LYS A 38 1.40 6.70 -3.96
N LYS A 39 0.72 5.65 -4.45
CA LYS A 39 -0.01 4.69 -3.61
C LYS A 39 0.70 3.35 -3.62
N ALA A 40 0.63 2.66 -2.50
CA ALA A 40 1.10 1.29 -2.36
C ALA A 40 0.00 0.41 -1.76
N ILE A 41 0.04 -0.88 -2.09
CA ILE A 41 -0.88 -1.91 -1.59
C ILE A 41 -0.09 -3.10 -1.01
N SER A 42 -0.59 -3.65 0.08
CA SER A 42 -0.06 -4.89 0.69
C SER A 42 -1.19 -5.66 1.38
N VAL A 43 -1.00 -6.98 1.49
CA VAL A 43 -1.87 -7.85 2.29
C VAL A 43 -1.24 -7.98 3.67
N ILE A 44 -1.97 -7.65 4.74
CA ILE A 44 -1.49 -7.78 6.12
C ILE A 44 -2.00 -9.08 6.77
N LYS A 45 -3.18 -9.54 6.35
CA LYS A 45 -3.78 -10.78 6.85
C LYS A 45 -4.45 -11.51 5.71
N LYS A 46 -4.26 -12.83 5.71
CA LYS A 46 -5.03 -13.80 4.93
C LYS A 46 -5.18 -15.04 5.80
N ARG A 47 -6.41 -15.41 6.16
CA ARG A 47 -6.71 -16.50 7.10
C ARG A 47 -6.41 -17.87 6.49
N SER A 48 -6.58 -18.00 5.17
CA SER A 48 -6.39 -19.24 4.43
C SER A 48 -5.19 -19.14 3.47
N GLY A 49 -4.14 -19.89 3.77
CA GLY A 49 -2.95 -20.00 2.93
C GLY A 49 -2.07 -18.75 2.91
N ALA A 50 -0.97 -18.84 2.14
CA ALA A 50 0.01 -17.77 2.06
C ALA A 50 -0.53 -16.53 1.34
N HIS A 51 0.02 -15.37 1.71
CA HIS A 51 -0.10 -14.10 0.99
C HIS A 51 1.30 -13.51 0.75
N GLU A 52 1.40 -12.66 -0.25
CA GLU A 52 2.64 -11.95 -0.56
C GLU A 52 2.98 -10.96 0.55
N LYS A 53 4.21 -11.05 1.11
CA LYS A 53 4.68 -10.18 2.21
C LYS A 53 5.29 -8.86 1.73
N SER A 54 5.40 -8.67 0.41
CA SER A 54 5.91 -7.44 -0.18
C SER A 54 4.84 -6.34 -0.27
N LEU A 55 5.33 -5.11 -0.37
CA LEU A 55 4.55 -3.94 -0.75
C LEU A 55 4.67 -3.73 -2.26
N ARG A 56 3.58 -3.40 -2.94
CA ARG A 56 3.56 -3.09 -4.38
C ARG A 56 3.03 -1.71 -4.67
N GLU A 57 3.48 -1.09 -5.75
CA GLU A 57 2.88 0.16 -6.24
C GLU A 57 1.45 -0.10 -6.74
N LEU A 58 0.53 0.80 -6.41
CA LEU A 58 -0.86 0.73 -6.82
C LEU A 58 -1.20 1.97 -7.66
N ARG A 59 -1.75 1.77 -8.85
CA ARG A 59 -2.35 2.84 -9.65
C ARG A 59 -3.84 2.56 -9.85
N ILE A 60 -4.61 3.64 -9.84
CA ILE A 60 -6.05 3.61 -10.13
C ILE A 60 -6.28 4.73 -11.13
N GLY A 61 -6.67 4.39 -12.36
CA GLY A 61 -6.88 5.32 -13.47
C GLY A 61 -8.11 4.94 -14.30
N GLN A 62 -8.28 5.54 -15.48
CA GLN A 62 -9.41 5.24 -16.36
C GLN A 62 -9.46 3.76 -16.80
N GLY A 63 -8.30 3.13 -17.01
CA GLY A 63 -8.19 1.70 -17.28
C GLY A 63 -8.39 0.76 -16.07
N GLY A 64 -8.74 1.30 -14.90
CA GLY A 64 -8.99 0.51 -13.68
C GLY A 64 -7.79 0.43 -12.73
N VAL A 65 -7.65 -0.71 -12.05
CA VAL A 65 -6.65 -0.92 -10.99
C VAL A 65 -5.44 -1.67 -11.54
N ILE A 66 -4.26 -1.07 -11.36
CA ILE A 66 -2.98 -1.65 -11.79
C ILE A 66 -2.11 -1.89 -10.57
N VAL A 67 -1.63 -3.13 -10.41
CA VAL A 67 -0.71 -3.53 -9.34
C VAL A 67 0.69 -3.71 -9.94
N GLY A 68 1.61 -2.84 -9.54
CA GLY A 68 2.95 -2.73 -10.09
C GLY A 68 3.98 -3.68 -9.47
N PRO A 69 5.28 -3.36 -9.66
CA PRO A 69 6.38 -4.15 -9.12
C PRO A 69 6.47 -4.06 -7.60
N VAL A 70 7.25 -4.98 -7.02
CA VAL A 70 7.58 -4.96 -5.59
C VAL A 70 8.45 -3.76 -5.28
N LEU A 71 8.02 -3.00 -4.29
CA LEU A 71 8.69 -1.82 -3.78
C LEU A 71 9.82 -2.21 -2.81
N LYS A 72 10.99 -2.57 -3.35
CA LYS A 72 12.15 -3.08 -2.58
C LYS A 72 12.91 -2.03 -1.77
N TYR A 73 12.77 -0.74 -2.10
CA TYR A 73 13.61 0.33 -1.55
C TYR A 73 12.85 1.26 -0.59
N PHE A 74 12.01 0.69 0.27
CA PHE A 74 11.36 1.44 1.35
C PHE A 74 11.98 1.08 2.70
N SER A 75 12.30 2.10 3.48
CA SER A 75 12.59 1.97 4.91
C SER A 75 11.51 2.70 5.73
N GLY A 76 11.36 2.34 7.01
CA GLY A 76 10.42 3.02 7.91
C GLY A 76 8.95 2.59 7.77
N ILE A 77 8.68 1.36 7.30
CA ILE A 77 7.31 0.84 7.09
C ILE A 77 6.46 0.93 8.37
N PHE A 78 7.09 0.74 9.54
CA PHE A 78 6.48 0.78 10.88
C PHE A 78 6.70 2.09 11.64
N SER A 79 7.61 2.99 11.19
CA SER A 79 7.93 4.24 11.89
C SER A 79 6.99 5.40 11.54
N GLY A 80 6.00 5.18 10.67
CA GLY A 80 5.01 6.19 10.28
C GLY A 80 5.49 7.13 9.15
N ILE A 81 6.80 7.28 8.95
CA ILE A 81 7.39 8.09 7.87
C ILE A 81 8.11 7.13 6.91
N ARG A 82 7.51 6.93 5.73
CA ARG A 82 8.07 6.07 4.67
C ARG A 82 8.82 6.93 3.67
N LYS A 83 10.13 6.73 3.55
CA LYS A 83 10.94 7.36 2.52
C LYS A 83 11.34 6.33 1.49
N TYR A 84 11.03 6.59 0.22
CA TYR A 84 11.59 5.81 -0.87
C TYR A 84 13.07 6.18 -1.03
N VAL A 85 13.94 5.16 -1.07
CA VAL A 85 15.40 5.32 -1.17
C VAL A 85 15.97 4.71 -2.46
N GLY A 86 15.12 4.22 -3.35
CA GLY A 86 15.51 3.59 -4.62
C GLY A 86 15.58 4.58 -5.77
N SER A 87 15.97 4.09 -6.94
CA SER A 87 16.02 4.84 -8.20
C SER A 87 14.66 4.90 -8.89
N THR A 88 14.42 5.93 -9.72
CA THR A 88 13.15 6.16 -10.44
C THR A 88 12.75 5.01 -11.37
N ASP A 89 13.72 4.34 -11.99
CA ASP A 89 13.55 3.21 -12.93
C ASP A 89 12.89 1.96 -12.32
N LYS A 90 12.72 1.94 -11.00
CA LYS A 90 12.05 0.85 -10.26
C LYS A 90 10.63 1.21 -9.83
N LEU A 91 10.17 2.41 -10.13
CA LEU A 91 8.79 2.86 -9.97
C LEU A 91 8.04 2.73 -11.30
N MET A 92 6.72 2.65 -11.24
CA MET A 92 5.91 2.79 -12.45
C MET A 92 6.07 4.22 -12.98
N ASP A 93 6.58 4.36 -14.20
CA ASP A 93 6.78 5.65 -14.85
C ASP A 93 5.52 6.13 -15.59
N ASN A 94 5.48 7.44 -15.86
CA ASN A 94 4.51 8.23 -16.61
C ASN A 94 3.01 8.23 -16.17
N PRO A 95 2.42 9.41 -15.85
CA PRO A 95 0.98 9.56 -15.56
C PRO A 95 0.04 9.32 -16.75
N LEU A 96 0.55 9.18 -17.99
CA LEU A 96 -0.23 9.26 -19.23
C LEU A 96 -0.48 7.92 -19.97
N ASP A 97 0.04 6.79 -19.49
CA ASP A 97 -0.15 5.49 -20.17
C ASP A 97 -1.46 4.78 -19.75
N ALA A 98 -2.54 5.54 -19.52
CA ALA A 98 -3.85 5.05 -19.10
C ALA A 98 -4.98 5.59 -19.98
#